data_AF-R6ZVP8-F1
#
_entry.id   AF-R6ZVP8-F1
#
_cell.length_a   1.000
_cell.length_b   1.000
_cell.length_c   1.000
_cell.angle_alpha   90.00
_cell.angle_beta   90.00
_cell.angle_gamma   90.00
#
_symmetry.space_group_name_H-M   'P 1'
#
loop_
_entity.id
_entity.type
_entity.pdbx_description
1 polymer ?
#
loop_
_entity_poly.entity_id
_entity_poly.type
_entity_poly.pdbx_seq_one_letter_code
_entity_poly.pdbx_strand_id
1 'polypeptide(L)'
;MAFPQVLEFLSTILPDPPSGTPSQLAQNGINFFSLWIARIGGIVAFIGAIKFALSIKADDARDQLNAVLIMVSGFMIRAAVQNLGIFSLSTTNANTIFSSVMTFISTWTRRVGALGALIGAIMFAFAIKDENAATKINGLKTFAAGAICMSVSTILPLFVT
;
A
#
# COMPACT_ATOMS: atom_id res chain seq x y z
N MET A 1 24.31 -31.04 -27.88
CA MET A 1 24.76 -30.60 -26.54
C MET A 1 24.25 -31.62 -25.55
N ALA A 2 25.12 -32.11 -24.65
CA ALA A 2 24.69 -33.05 -23.62
C ALA A 2 23.73 -32.33 -22.66
N PHE A 3 22.70 -33.03 -22.16
CA PHE A 3 21.73 -32.54 -21.16
C PHE A 3 22.34 -31.65 -20.04
N PRO A 4 23.51 -31.97 -19.44
CA PRO A 4 24.16 -31.09 -18.44
C PRO A 4 24.55 -29.70 -18.96
N GLN A 5 24.97 -29.58 -20.22
CA GLN A 5 25.36 -28.29 -20.81
C GLN A 5 24.15 -27.37 -21.05
N VAL A 6 22.97 -27.96 -21.28
CA VAL A 6 21.72 -27.22 -21.42
C VAL A 6 21.29 -26.65 -20.06
N LEU A 7 21.46 -27.40 -18.97
CA LEU A 7 21.15 -26.93 -17.61
C LEU A 7 22.02 -25.74 -17.18
N GLU A 8 23.34 -25.80 -17.42
CA GLU A 8 24.24 -24.66 -17.14
C GLU A 8 23.87 -23.43 -17.97
N PHE A 9 23.55 -23.61 -19.25
CA PHE A 9 23.09 -22.54 -20.13
C PHE A 9 21.76 -21.94 -19.67
N LEU A 10 20.81 -22.77 -19.21
CA LEU A 10 19.54 -22.27 -18.70
C LEU A 10 19.70 -21.49 -17.38
N SER A 11 20.57 -21.96 -16.47
CA SER A 11 20.85 -21.27 -15.20
C SER A 11 21.61 -19.94 -15.34
N THR A 12 22.27 -19.72 -16.47
CA THR A 12 22.94 -18.44 -16.79
C THR A 12 21.98 -17.42 -17.43
N ILE A 13 20.83 -17.86 -17.93
CA ILE A 13 19.85 -17.02 -18.62
C ILE A 13 18.62 -16.74 -17.73
N LEU A 14 18.19 -17.73 -16.94
CA LEU A 14 17.18 -17.53 -15.92
C LEU A 14 17.89 -17.24 -14.59
N PRO A 15 17.65 -16.06 -13.96
CA PRO A 15 18.05 -15.84 -12.58
C PRO A 15 17.49 -16.97 -11.72
N ASP A 16 18.33 -17.56 -10.87
CA ASP A 16 17.85 -18.54 -9.90
C ASP A 16 16.69 -17.92 -9.11
N PRO A 17 15.57 -18.65 -8.96
CA PRO A 17 14.49 -18.18 -8.13
C PRO A 17 15.04 -17.91 -6.72
N PRO A 18 14.56 -16.84 -6.06
CA PRO A 18 14.95 -16.52 -4.68
C PRO A 18 14.96 -17.78 -3.80
N SER A 19 16.11 -18.08 -3.19
CA SER A 19 16.30 -19.31 -2.44
C SER A 19 15.57 -19.26 -1.08
N GLY A 20 14.81 -20.32 -0.80
CA GLY A 20 14.00 -20.48 0.42
C GLY A 20 12.75 -21.33 0.16
N THR A 21 12.15 -21.90 1.21
CA THR A 21 10.83 -22.52 1.07
C THR A 21 9.81 -21.44 0.69
N PRO A 22 8.77 -21.73 -0.11
CA PRO A 22 7.82 -20.68 -0.47
C PRO A 22 7.05 -20.10 0.73
N SER A 23 7.00 -20.82 1.85
CA SER A 23 6.56 -20.27 3.15
C SER A 23 7.50 -19.19 3.71
N GLN A 24 8.83 -19.33 3.53
CA GLN A 24 9.81 -18.30 3.92
C GLN A 24 9.70 -17.06 3.04
N LEU A 25 9.54 -17.24 1.73
CA LEU A 25 9.38 -16.13 0.78
C LEU A 25 8.11 -15.32 1.04
N ALA A 26 7.00 -15.99 1.31
CA ALA A 26 5.77 -15.32 1.69
C ALA A 26 5.88 -14.63 3.06
N GLN A 27 6.52 -15.27 4.04
CA GLN A 27 6.78 -14.64 5.33
C GLN A 27 7.67 -13.40 5.17
N ASN A 28 8.67 -13.44 4.29
CA ASN A 28 9.51 -12.29 3.95
C ASN A 28 8.70 -11.17 3.29
N GLY A 29 7.76 -11.49 2.40
CA GLY A 29 6.81 -10.53 1.82
C GLY A 29 5.94 -9.85 2.88
N ILE A 30 5.34 -10.62 3.80
CA ILE A 30 4.53 -10.09 4.90
C ILE A 30 5.39 -9.20 5.82
N ASN A 31 6.60 -9.65 6.16
CA ASN A 31 7.53 -8.89 6.98
C ASN A 31 7.91 -7.57 6.29
N PHE A 32 8.11 -7.59 4.97
CA PHE A 32 8.37 -6.39 4.17
C PHE A 32 7.19 -5.41 4.25
N PHE A 33 5.96 -5.85 3.97
CA PHE A 33 4.78 -4.98 4.03
C PHE A 33 4.48 -4.50 5.44
N SER A 34 4.63 -5.36 6.45
CA SER A 34 4.51 -5.01 7.87
C SER A 34 5.50 -3.90 8.23
N LEU A 35 6.77 -4.05 7.87
CA LEU A 35 7.79 -3.04 8.11
C LEU A 35 7.47 -1.73 7.38
N TRP A 36 6.96 -1.79 6.15
CA TRP A 36 6.64 -0.63 5.35
C TRP A 36 5.42 0.14 5.88
N ILE A 37 4.32 -0.56 6.24
CA ILE A 37 3.13 0.06 6.83
C ILE A 37 3.48 0.66 8.21
N ALA A 38 4.30 -0.01 9.01
CA ALA A 38 4.78 0.53 10.28
C ALA A 38 5.61 1.81 10.10
N ARG A 39 6.42 1.89 9.03
CA ARG A 39 7.17 3.11 8.66
C ARG A 39 6.24 4.24 8.23
N ILE A 40 5.19 3.96 7.44
CA ILE A 40 4.17 4.94 7.08
C ILE A 40 3.44 5.46 8.31
N GLY A 41 3.03 4.59 9.24
CA GLY A 41 2.44 4.99 10.53
C GLY A 41 3.37 5.91 11.34
N GLY A 42 4.67 5.63 11.34
CA GLY A 42 5.68 6.50 11.95
C GLY A 42 5.78 7.88 11.29
N ILE A 43 5.73 7.95 9.96
CA ILE A 43 5.75 9.22 9.20
C ILE A 43 4.49 10.05 9.52
N VAL A 44 3.31 9.42 9.55
CA VAL A 44 2.05 10.11 9.89
C VAL A 44 2.08 10.63 11.33
N ALA A 45 2.61 9.84 12.27
CA ALA A 45 2.77 10.28 13.65
C ALA A 45 3.71 11.50 13.76
N PHE A 46 4.80 11.50 13.00
CA PHE A 46 5.75 12.61 12.93
C PHE A 46 5.12 13.89 12.33
N ILE A 47 4.32 13.77 11.27
CA ILE A 47 3.57 14.91 10.71
C ILE A 47 2.58 15.48 11.74
N GLY A 48 1.90 14.61 12.50
CA GLY A 48 1.04 15.01 13.62
C GLY A 48 1.81 15.79 14.69
N ALA A 49 3.03 15.35 15.04
CA ALA A 49 3.90 16.04 15.99
C ALA A 49 4.34 17.43 15.51
N ILE A 50 4.66 17.59 14.22
CA ILE A 50 4.99 18.89 13.65
C ILE A 50 3.79 19.84 13.71
N LYS A 51 2.60 19.37 13.28
CA LYS A 51 1.38 20.18 13.36
C LYS A 51 1.05 20.56 14.80
N PHE A 52 1.26 19.64 15.74
CA PHE A 52 1.03 19.89 17.16
C PHE A 52 1.98 20.98 17.68
N ALA A 53 3.28 20.87 17.38
CA ALA A 53 4.28 21.87 17.76
C ALA A 53 3.98 23.27 17.18
N LEU A 54 3.52 23.34 15.94
CA LEU A 54 3.13 24.61 15.30
C LEU A 54 1.82 25.18 15.88
N SER A 55 0.86 24.32 16.20
CA SER A 55 -0.43 24.72 16.78
C SER A 55 -0.32 25.24 18.23
N ILE A 56 0.72 24.87 18.97
CA ILE A 56 1.04 25.47 20.29
C ILE A 56 1.39 26.95 20.12
N LYS A 57 2.12 27.30 19.05
CA LYS A 57 2.47 28.71 18.76
C LYS A 57 1.27 29.54 18.31
N ALA A 58 0.28 28.90 17.66
CA ALA A 58 -0.93 29.56 17.18
C ALA A 58 -2.06 29.65 18.24
N ASP A 59 -1.92 28.94 19.36
CA ASP A 59 -2.86 28.85 20.48
C ASP A 59 -4.32 28.51 20.08
N ASP A 60 -4.47 27.70 19.03
CA ASP A 60 -5.78 27.19 18.58
C ASP A 60 -5.96 25.74 19.07
N ALA A 61 -6.86 25.57 20.06
CA ALA A 61 -7.16 24.28 20.66
C ALA A 61 -7.72 23.26 19.65
N ARG A 62 -8.38 23.71 18.58
CA ARG A 62 -8.97 22.83 17.57
C ARG A 62 -7.89 22.26 16.66
N ASP A 63 -6.90 23.05 16.31
CA ASP A 63 -5.75 22.62 15.53
C ASP A 63 -4.81 21.73 16.34
N GLN A 64 -4.64 22.00 17.63
CA GLN A 64 -3.93 21.12 18.56
C GLN A 64 -4.60 19.73 18.62
N LEU A 65 -5.93 19.69 18.75
CA LEU A 65 -6.67 18.44 18.85
C LEU A 65 -6.63 17.65 17.53
N ASN A 66 -6.76 18.32 16.38
CA ASN A 66 -6.60 17.68 15.06
C ASN A 66 -5.17 17.14 14.86
N ALA A 67 -4.15 17.85 15.33
CA ALA A 67 -2.77 17.40 15.26
C ALA A 67 -2.50 16.16 16.14
N VAL A 68 -3.09 16.13 17.34
CA VAL A 68 -3.05 14.96 18.23
C VAL A 68 -3.76 13.76 17.60
N LEU A 69 -4.91 13.95 16.95
CA LEU A 69 -5.60 12.85 16.28
C LEU A 69 -4.79 12.24 15.13
N ILE A 70 -4.08 13.08 14.36
CA ILE A 70 -3.16 12.62 13.31
C ILE A 70 -2.00 11.83 13.95
N MET A 71 -1.46 12.32 15.06
CA MET A 71 -0.40 11.65 15.80
C MET A 71 -0.85 10.27 16.32
N VAL A 72 -2.01 10.21 16.97
CA VAL A 72 -2.61 8.98 17.50
C VAL A 72 -2.88 7.99 16.35
N SER A 73 -3.41 8.46 15.22
CA SER A 73 -3.66 7.59 14.07
C SER A 73 -2.38 6.92 13.54
N GLY A 74 -1.25 7.65 13.51
CA GLY A 74 0.04 7.09 13.11
C GLY A 74 0.57 6.04 14.08
N PHE A 75 0.43 6.28 15.38
CA PHE A 75 0.81 5.29 16.40
C PHE A 75 -0.11 4.06 16.42
N MET A 76 -1.41 4.23 16.16
CA MET A 76 -2.35 3.11 16.04
C MET A 76 -2.05 2.22 14.84
N ILE A 77 -1.67 2.79 13.69
CA ILE A 77 -1.25 2.02 12.51
C ILE A 77 0.00 1.18 12.84
N ARG A 78 0.99 1.78 13.53
CA ARG A 78 2.21 1.06 13.93
C ARG A 78 1.92 -0.07 14.93
N ALA A 79 1.03 0.15 15.89
CA ALA A 79 0.63 -0.86 16.87
C ALA A 79 -0.21 -1.99 16.25
N ALA A 80 -1.13 -1.66 15.32
CA ALA A 80 -1.96 -2.64 14.64
C ALA A 80 -1.13 -3.62 13.79
N VAL A 81 -0.05 -3.14 13.19
CA VAL A 81 0.83 -3.96 12.33
C VAL A 81 1.78 -4.86 13.13
N GLN A 82 2.06 -4.53 14.40
CA GLN A 82 2.80 -5.41 15.31
C GLN A 82 1.98 -6.67 15.69
N ASN A 83 0.65 -6.60 15.57
CA ASN A 83 -0.21 -7.78 15.58
C ASN A 83 -0.33 -8.34 14.14
N LEU A 84 0.60 -9.21 13.76
CA LEU A 84 0.63 -9.94 12.47
C LEU A 84 -0.66 -10.73 12.17
N GLY A 85 -1.57 -10.88 13.13
CA GLY A 85 -2.88 -11.52 12.99
C GLY A 85 -3.81 -10.87 11.96
N ILE A 86 -3.55 -9.62 11.53
CA ILE A 86 -4.33 -8.98 10.45
C ILE A 86 -4.13 -9.69 9.09
N PHE A 87 -3.04 -10.43 8.95
CA PHE A 87 -2.71 -11.20 7.75
C PHE A 87 -3.02 -12.69 7.87
N SER A 88 -3.57 -13.18 9.01
CA SER A 88 -4.02 -14.56 9.28
C SER A 88 -3.63 -15.63 8.23
N LEU A 89 -2.35 -16.00 8.17
CA LEU A 89 -1.81 -16.95 7.21
C LEU A 89 -1.49 -18.28 7.89
N SER A 90 -2.23 -19.33 7.53
CA SER A 90 -2.01 -20.70 7.99
C SER A 90 -0.80 -21.30 7.28
N THR A 91 0.18 -21.75 8.05
CA THR A 91 1.55 -22.13 7.62
C THR A 91 1.63 -23.43 6.80
N THR A 92 0.51 -24.04 6.43
CA THR A 92 0.49 -25.44 5.99
C THR A 92 0.68 -25.62 4.47
N ASN A 93 0.60 -24.55 3.66
CA ASN A 93 0.82 -24.67 2.22
C ASN A 93 1.26 -23.34 1.57
N ALA A 94 2.44 -23.36 0.96
CA ALA A 94 3.02 -22.28 0.16
C ALA A 94 2.04 -21.62 -0.83
N ASN A 95 1.27 -22.44 -1.55
CA ASN A 95 0.32 -21.96 -2.55
C ASN A 95 -0.83 -21.20 -1.89
N THR A 96 -1.37 -21.73 -0.80
CA THR A 96 -2.44 -21.06 -0.02
C THR A 96 -1.96 -19.74 0.58
N ILE A 97 -0.69 -19.68 0.99
CA ILE A 97 -0.11 -18.46 1.55
C ILE A 97 0.05 -17.40 0.44
N PHE A 98 0.63 -17.78 -0.70
CA PHE A 98 0.77 -16.90 -1.85
C PHE A 98 -0.60 -16.39 -2.34
N SER A 99 -1.61 -17.27 -2.42
CA SER A 99 -2.98 -16.89 -2.79
C SER A 99 -3.59 -15.88 -1.84
N SER A 100 -3.38 -16.05 -0.53
CA SER A 100 -3.92 -15.15 0.48
C SER A 100 -3.25 -13.77 0.44
N VAL A 101 -1.92 -13.70 0.29
CA VAL A 101 -1.19 -12.44 0.08
C VAL A 101 -1.68 -11.73 -1.17
N MET A 102 -1.81 -12.45 -2.29
CA MET A 102 -2.24 -11.86 -3.55
C MET A 102 -3.70 -11.37 -3.51
N THR A 103 -4.58 -12.11 -2.83
CA THR A 103 -5.98 -11.74 -2.60
C THR A 103 -6.10 -10.51 -1.68
N PHE A 104 -5.23 -10.41 -0.69
CA PHE A 104 -5.14 -9.23 0.15
C PHE A 104 -4.71 -7.99 -0.68
N ILE A 105 -3.63 -8.10 -1.46
CA ILE A 105 -3.10 -7.00 -2.27
C ILE A 105 -4.14 -6.58 -3.32
N SER A 106 -4.82 -7.50 -3.99
CA SER A 106 -5.86 -7.18 -4.97
C SER A 106 -7.04 -6.44 -4.33
N THR A 107 -7.50 -6.89 -3.17
CA THR A 107 -8.61 -6.27 -2.44
C THR A 107 -8.27 -4.84 -2.01
N TRP A 108 -7.07 -4.61 -1.49
CA TRP A 108 -6.66 -3.28 -1.03
C TRP A 108 -6.28 -2.33 -2.17
N THR A 109 -5.61 -2.82 -3.22
CA THR A 109 -5.36 -2.04 -4.45
C THR A 109 -6.68 -1.51 -5.02
N ARG A 110 -7.72 -2.35 -5.06
CA ARG A 110 -9.07 -1.92 -5.50
C ARG A 110 -9.68 -0.86 -4.58
N ARG A 111 -9.59 -1.03 -3.26
CA ARG A 111 -10.17 -0.09 -2.27
C ARG A 111 -9.47 1.27 -2.28
N VAL A 112 -8.14 1.28 -2.35
CA VAL A 112 -7.35 2.53 -2.44
C VAL A 112 -7.53 3.20 -3.80
N GLY A 113 -7.61 2.43 -4.89
CA GLY A 113 -7.96 2.95 -6.21
C GLY A 113 -9.34 3.62 -6.24
N ALA A 114 -10.35 2.98 -5.63
CA ALA A 114 -11.69 3.56 -5.51
C ALA A 114 -11.70 4.85 -4.70
N LEU A 115 -10.93 4.91 -3.61
CA LEU A 115 -10.77 6.13 -2.81
C LEU A 115 -10.07 7.24 -3.61
N GLY A 116 -8.99 6.94 -4.33
CA GLY A 116 -8.28 7.91 -5.18
C GLY A 116 -9.16 8.44 -6.31
N ALA A 117 -9.97 7.57 -6.92
CA ALA A 117 -10.94 7.95 -7.93
C ALA A 117 -12.00 8.89 -7.35
N LEU A 118 -12.56 8.56 -6.18
CA LEU A 118 -13.54 9.40 -5.50
C LEU A 118 -12.98 10.78 -5.15
N ILE A 119 -11.77 10.85 -4.58
CA ILE A 119 -11.13 12.13 -4.22
C ILE A 119 -10.86 12.97 -5.48
N GLY A 120 -10.34 12.36 -6.55
CA GLY A 120 -10.12 13.06 -7.82
C GLY A 120 -11.41 13.57 -8.46
N ALA A 121 -12.49 12.79 -8.37
CA ALA A 121 -13.82 13.20 -8.85
C ALA A 121 -14.38 14.39 -8.05
N ILE A 122 -14.19 14.42 -6.72
CA ILE A 122 -14.61 15.54 -5.87
C ILE A 122 -13.82 16.82 -6.19
N MET A 123 -12.49 16.69 -6.36
CA MET A 123 -11.64 17.82 -6.76
C MET A 123 -12.06 18.39 -8.13
N PHE A 124 -12.35 17.51 -9.08
CA PHE A 124 -12.87 17.91 -10.39
C PHE A 124 -14.25 18.58 -10.27
N ALA A 125 -15.16 18.02 -9.47
CA ALA A 125 -16.52 18.53 -9.30
C ALA A 125 -16.55 19.94 -8.69
N PHE A 126 -15.70 20.23 -7.70
CA PHE A 126 -15.58 21.59 -7.16
C PHE A 126 -14.87 22.54 -8.12
N ALA A 127 -13.89 22.05 -8.88
CA ALA A 127 -13.20 22.86 -9.88
C ALA A 127 -14.07 23.25 -11.09
N ILE A 128 -15.20 22.56 -11.34
CA ILE A 128 -16.18 22.97 -12.36
C ILE A 128 -16.75 24.35 -12.06
N LYS A 129 -16.99 24.67 -10.78
CA LYS A 129 -17.62 25.93 -10.36
C LYS A 129 -16.66 27.12 -10.35
N ASP A 130 -15.36 26.90 -10.10
CA ASP A 130 -14.36 27.96 -9.97
C ASP A 130 -13.59 28.27 -11.27
N GLU A 131 -13.95 27.64 -12.41
CA GLU A 131 -13.27 27.75 -13.72
C GLU A 131 -11.74 27.58 -13.73
N ASN A 132 -11.15 27.13 -12.63
CA ASN A 132 -9.72 26.93 -12.50
C ASN A 132 -9.25 25.66 -13.23
N ALA A 133 -8.64 25.85 -14.41
CA ALA A 133 -8.16 24.76 -15.26
C ALA A 133 -7.12 23.86 -14.59
N ALA A 134 -6.26 24.41 -13.71
CA ALA A 134 -5.22 23.64 -13.04
C ALA A 134 -5.83 22.63 -12.05
N THR A 135 -6.85 23.05 -11.29
CA THR A 135 -7.56 22.17 -10.35
C THR A 135 -8.37 21.11 -11.09
N LYS A 136 -8.96 21.45 -12.25
CA LYS A 136 -9.64 20.46 -13.12
C LYS A 136 -8.68 19.37 -13.61
N ILE A 137 -7.50 19.76 -14.11
CA ILE A 137 -6.49 18.83 -14.63
C ILE A 137 -5.92 17.96 -13.50
N ASN A 138 -5.61 18.54 -12.35
CA ASN A 138 -5.09 17.78 -11.21
C ASN A 138 -6.14 16.80 -10.67
N GLY A 139 -7.40 17.23 -10.53
CA GLY A 139 -8.53 16.36 -10.16
C GLY A 139 -8.68 15.17 -11.13
N LEU A 140 -8.61 15.44 -12.44
CA LEU A 140 -8.69 14.40 -13.46
C LEU A 140 -7.51 13.42 -13.42
N LYS A 141 -6.28 13.89 -13.15
CA LYS A 141 -5.10 13.02 -12.97
C LYS A 141 -5.25 12.11 -11.77
N THR A 142 -5.73 12.62 -10.63
CA THR A 142 -6.01 11.78 -9.44
C THR A 142 -7.16 10.80 -9.69
N PHE A 143 -8.20 11.22 -10.42
CA PHE A 143 -9.30 10.34 -10.82
C PHE A 143 -8.77 9.19 -11.69
N ALA A 144 -8.01 9.51 -12.73
CA ALA A 144 -7.42 8.53 -13.64
C ALA A 144 -6.45 7.59 -12.91
N ALA A 145 -5.60 8.11 -12.02
CA ALA A 145 -4.71 7.28 -11.21
C ALA A 145 -5.48 6.31 -10.30
N GLY A 146 -6.58 6.76 -9.69
CA GLY A 146 -7.47 5.89 -8.92
C GLY A 146 -8.16 4.82 -9.76
N ALA A 147 -8.67 5.19 -10.94
CA ALA A 147 -9.31 4.28 -11.88
C ALA A 147 -8.33 3.22 -12.43
N ILE A 148 -7.09 3.61 -12.74
CA ILE A 148 -6.02 2.69 -13.15
C ILE A 148 -5.68 1.72 -12.01
N CYS A 149 -5.59 2.19 -10.77
CA CYS A 149 -5.34 1.32 -9.64
C CYS A 149 -6.48 0.29 -9.45
N MET A 150 -7.74 0.69 -9.65
CA MET A 150 -8.87 -0.25 -9.65
C MET A 150 -8.78 -1.29 -10.77
N SER A 151 -8.38 -0.91 -11.98
CA SER A 151 -8.24 -1.88 -13.09
C SER A 151 -7.05 -2.80 -12.90
N VAL A 152 -5.90 -2.31 -12.42
CA VAL A 152 -4.73 -3.14 -12.13
C VAL A 152 -5.05 -4.21 -11.07
N SER A 153 -5.98 -3.92 -10.15
CA SER A 153 -6.40 -4.90 -9.15
C SER A 153 -7.03 -6.17 -9.73
N THR A 154 -7.56 -6.14 -10.96
CA THR A 154 -8.16 -7.32 -11.62
C THR A 154 -7.11 -8.23 -12.27
N ILE A 155 -5.88 -7.74 -12.46
CA ILE A 155 -4.76 -8.50 -13.02
C ILE A 155 -4.11 -9.37 -11.94
N LEU A 156 -4.10 -8.87 -10.70
CA LEU A 156 -3.44 -9.51 -9.57
C LEU A 156 -3.91 -10.95 -9.26
N PRO A 157 -5.20 -11.32 -9.39
CA PRO A 157 -5.65 -12.70 -9.25
C PRO A 157 -5.07 -13.68 -10.28
N LEU A 158 -4.61 -13.22 -11.45
CA LEU A 158 -4.05 -14.08 -12.51
C LEU A 158 -2.70 -14.71 -12.13
N PHE A 159 -2.00 -14.16 -11.15
CA PHE A 159 -0.74 -14.72 -10.66
C PHE A 159 -0.95 -15.90 -9.70
N VAL A 160 -2.20 -16.13 -9.27
CA VAL A 160 -2.59 -17.10 -8.23
C VAL A 160 -3.22 -18.37 -8.79
N THR A 161 -3.71 -18.30 -10.03
CA THR A 161 -4.29 -19.41 -10.80
C THR A 161 -3.19 -20.22 -11.48
#